data_AF-A0A0S9QK40-F1
#
_entry.id   AF-A0A0S9QK40-F1
#
_cell.length_a   1.000
_cell.length_b   1.000
_cell.length_c   1.000
_cell.angle_alpha   90.00
_cell.angle_beta   90.00
_cell.angle_gamma   90.00
#
_symmetry.space_group_name_H-M   'P 1'
#
loop_
_entity.id
_entity.type
_entity.pdbx_description
1 polymer ?
#
loop_
_entity_poly.entity_id
_entity_poly.type
_entity_poly.pdbx_seq_one_letter_code
_entity_poly.pdbx_strand_id
1 'polypeptide(L)'
;MTTTAIAPRPRLRGFTAESVFVGRSLTQSLRDGESLSMSILLPVMLMLLFTFVFGGAIEPGGAYVDYVVPGIILLCAGFGAATTATYVARDMSSGIIDRFRTMPLRSGAVLTGHVVASLARNLVATAVVIGVGLLVGFRPHADLVAWIGAAGLIALYILAITYLFASIGLAAGSPEAASGYGFIILFVPYLSSAFVPVETMPEWLQWVADNQPITPIIETLRGLLMDTDLGTEPWWAIGWCVGIVAISAVWGAWLFGRKSRRH
;
A
#
# COMPACT_ATOMS: atom_id res chain seq x y z
N MET A 1 3.01 -3.48 -58.91
CA MET A 1 2.86 -4.01 -57.55
C MET A 1 4.14 -3.71 -56.80
N THR A 2 4.15 -2.63 -56.01
CA THR A 2 5.34 -2.15 -55.31
C THR A 2 5.32 -2.71 -53.89
N THR A 3 6.19 -3.67 -53.61
CA THR A 3 6.32 -4.30 -52.29
C THR A 3 6.99 -3.32 -51.34
N THR A 4 6.22 -2.66 -50.49
CA THR A 4 6.74 -1.77 -49.45
C THR A 4 7.46 -2.61 -48.39
N ALA A 5 8.79 -2.64 -48.44
CA ALA A 5 9.61 -3.29 -47.42
C ALA A 5 9.40 -2.55 -46.08
N ILE A 6 8.83 -3.26 -45.09
CA ILE A 6 8.62 -2.74 -43.75
C ILE A 6 10.00 -2.60 -43.09
N ALA A 7 10.43 -1.36 -42.85
CA ALA A 7 11.68 -1.09 -42.15
C ALA A 7 11.67 -1.75 -40.75
N PRO A 8 12.77 -2.40 -40.32
CA PRO A 8 12.83 -3.06 -39.03
C PRO A 8 12.69 -2.00 -37.92
N ARG A 9 11.64 -2.13 -37.10
CA ARG A 9 11.44 -1.25 -35.94
C ARG A 9 12.65 -1.36 -35.01
N PRO A 10 13.23 -0.24 -34.55
CA PRO A 10 14.39 -0.26 -33.67
C PRO A 10 14.05 -1.06 -32.40
N ARG A 11 14.87 -2.05 -32.08
CA ARG A 11 14.77 -2.81 -30.82
C ARG A 11 15.09 -1.85 -29.68
N LEU A 12 14.06 -1.36 -28.99
CA LEU A 12 14.21 -0.61 -27.75
C LEU A 12 14.98 -1.49 -26.75
N ARG A 13 16.14 -1.00 -26.29
CA ARG A 13 16.91 -1.67 -25.23
C ARG A 13 16.00 -1.80 -24.00
N GLY A 14 16.04 -2.96 -23.32
CA GLY A 14 15.10 -3.31 -22.24
C GLY A 14 14.90 -2.23 -21.17
N PHE A 15 15.96 -1.50 -20.79
CA PHE A 15 15.89 -0.39 -19.84
C PHE A 15 15.00 0.78 -20.30
N THR A 16 14.97 1.09 -21.60
CA THR A 16 14.14 2.19 -22.13
C THR A 16 12.67 1.81 -22.18
N ALA A 17 12.35 0.53 -22.37
CA ALA A 17 10.97 0.05 -22.36
C ALA A 17 10.41 -0.02 -20.93
N GLU A 18 11.23 -0.46 -19.97
CA GLU A 18 10.89 -0.48 -18.53
C GLU A 18 10.64 0.94 -18.00
N SER A 19 11.52 1.90 -18.31
CA SER A 19 11.36 3.29 -17.87
C SER A 19 10.14 3.98 -18.48
N VAL A 20 9.82 3.67 -19.75
CA VAL A 20 8.62 4.20 -20.42
C VAL A 20 7.34 3.59 -19.83
N PHE A 21 7.34 2.30 -19.46
CA PHE A 21 6.20 1.68 -18.78
C PHE A 21 6.01 2.26 -17.38
N VAL A 22 7.09 2.40 -16.60
CA VAL A 22 7.05 3.06 -15.28
C VAL A 22 6.54 4.50 -15.41
N GLY A 23 7.07 5.29 -16.34
CA GLY A 23 6.63 6.66 -16.55
C GLY A 23 5.16 6.77 -16.97
N ARG A 24 4.70 5.87 -17.85
CA ARG A 24 3.29 5.79 -18.25
C ARG A 24 2.39 5.39 -17.09
N SER A 25 2.74 4.35 -16.34
CA SER A 25 1.96 3.88 -15.18
C SER A 25 1.91 4.94 -14.08
N LEU A 26 3.02 5.65 -13.84
CA LEU A 26 3.08 6.79 -12.92
C LEU A 26 2.15 7.93 -13.39
N THR A 27 2.25 8.34 -14.65
CA THR A 27 1.41 9.42 -15.20
C THR A 27 -0.07 9.04 -15.18
N GLN A 28 -0.40 7.79 -15.49
CA GLN A 28 -1.77 7.30 -15.51
C GLN A 28 -2.34 7.14 -14.09
N SER A 29 -1.51 6.70 -13.13
CA SER A 29 -1.89 6.58 -11.72
C SER A 29 -2.05 7.95 -11.05
N LEU A 30 -1.19 8.93 -11.36
CA LEU A 30 -1.33 10.30 -10.86
C LEU A 30 -2.50 11.05 -11.51
N ARG A 31 -2.89 10.68 -12.74
CA ARG A 31 -4.10 11.21 -13.40
C ARG A 31 -5.38 10.52 -12.94
N ASP A 32 -5.30 9.39 -12.25
CA ASP A 32 -6.45 8.77 -11.60
C ASP A 32 -6.78 9.52 -10.30
N GLY A 33 -7.26 10.75 -10.49
CA GLY A 33 -7.64 11.64 -9.41
C GLY A 33 -8.79 11.08 -8.58
N GLU A 34 -9.65 10.24 -9.15
CA GLU A 34 -10.75 9.59 -8.44
C GLU A 34 -10.21 8.57 -7.42
N SER A 35 -9.32 7.68 -7.85
CA SER A 35 -8.68 6.71 -6.96
C SER A 35 -7.85 7.38 -5.87
N LEU A 36 -7.08 8.42 -6.22
CA LEU A 36 -6.32 9.20 -5.26
C LEU A 36 -7.25 9.89 -4.25
N SER A 37 -8.33 10.51 -4.72
CA SER A 37 -9.31 11.18 -3.86
C SER A 37 -9.94 10.19 -2.89
N MET A 38 -10.37 9.01 -3.34
CA MET A 38 -10.95 7.99 -2.46
C MET A 38 -9.95 7.48 -1.41
N SER A 39 -8.68 7.30 -1.79
CA SER A 39 -7.63 6.87 -0.86
C SER A 39 -7.29 7.90 0.23
N ILE A 40 -7.64 9.17 0.02
CA ILE A 40 -7.46 10.25 1.00
C ILE A 40 -8.74 10.48 1.79
N LEU A 41 -9.88 10.58 1.09
CA LEU A 41 -11.15 11.01 1.64
C LEU A 41 -11.65 10.07 2.74
N LEU A 42 -11.58 8.75 2.53
CA LEU A 42 -12.04 7.78 3.53
C LEU A 42 -11.18 7.83 4.80
N PRO A 43 -9.84 7.74 4.76
CA PRO A 43 -9.00 7.92 5.95
C PRO A 43 -9.19 9.27 6.64
N VAL A 44 -9.33 10.38 5.88
CA VAL A 44 -9.60 11.70 6.46
C VAL A 44 -10.96 11.73 7.15
N MET A 45 -12.00 11.17 6.54
CA MET A 45 -13.33 11.09 7.16
C MET A 45 -13.28 10.28 8.46
N LEU A 46 -12.57 9.14 8.47
CA LEU A 46 -12.35 8.36 9.68
C LEU A 46 -11.56 9.15 10.72
N MET A 47 -10.56 9.94 10.33
CA MET A 47 -9.81 10.81 11.22
C MET A 47 -10.69 11.83 11.91
N LEU A 48 -11.54 12.52 11.14
CA LEU A 48 -12.46 13.51 11.68
C LEU A 48 -13.49 12.84 12.60
N LEU A 49 -14.03 11.69 12.21
CA LEU A 49 -14.97 10.92 13.02
C LEU A 49 -14.34 10.51 14.36
N PHE A 50 -13.19 9.83 14.33
CA PHE A 50 -12.52 9.36 15.53
C PHE A 50 -12.02 10.51 16.41
N THR A 51 -11.51 11.59 15.82
CA THR A 51 -11.00 12.72 16.59
C THR A 51 -12.13 13.54 17.23
N PHE A 52 -13.15 13.92 16.47
CA PHE A 52 -14.16 14.87 16.94
C PHE A 52 -15.42 14.22 17.52
N VAL A 53 -15.80 13.03 17.05
CA VAL A 53 -17.02 12.34 17.53
C VAL A 53 -16.68 11.39 18.67
N PHE A 54 -15.63 10.59 18.53
CA PHE A 54 -15.25 9.60 19.55
C PHE A 54 -14.17 10.10 20.52
N GLY A 55 -13.31 11.04 20.11
CA GLY A 55 -12.15 11.44 20.89
C GLY A 55 -12.49 11.92 22.30
N GLY A 56 -13.53 12.75 22.44
CA GLY A 56 -13.98 13.22 23.76
C GLY A 56 -14.60 12.14 24.64
N ALA A 57 -15.08 11.04 24.07
CA ALA A 57 -15.61 9.89 24.80
C ALA A 57 -14.51 8.88 25.19
N ILE A 58 -13.47 8.75 24.36
CA ILE A 58 -12.35 7.83 24.58
C ILE A 58 -11.32 8.46 25.53
N GLU A 59 -10.88 9.69 25.23
CA GLU A 59 -9.89 10.44 26.00
C GLU A 59 -10.41 11.86 26.23
N PRO A 60 -11.17 12.11 27.31
CA PRO A 60 -11.75 13.43 27.60
C PRO A 60 -10.71 14.57 27.69
N GLY A 61 -9.43 14.24 27.89
CA GLY A 61 -8.31 15.18 27.87
C GLY A 61 -7.91 15.70 26.48
N GLY A 62 -8.50 15.20 25.40
CA GLY A 62 -8.29 15.68 24.02
C GLY A 62 -7.02 15.14 23.33
N ALA A 63 -6.25 14.28 24.01
CA ALA A 63 -5.01 13.71 23.46
C ALA A 63 -5.24 12.55 22.47
N TYR A 64 -6.49 12.11 22.26
CA TYR A 64 -6.81 10.98 21.37
C TYR A 64 -6.36 11.18 19.92
N VAL A 65 -6.31 12.43 19.43
CA VAL A 65 -5.84 12.74 18.08
C VAL A 65 -4.40 12.23 17.85
N ASP A 66 -3.54 12.33 18.86
CA ASP A 66 -2.14 11.89 18.80
C ASP A 66 -2.02 10.36 18.79
N TYR A 67 -2.99 9.67 19.39
CA TYR A 67 -3.07 8.21 19.36
C TYR A 67 -3.53 7.66 18.00
N VAL A 68 -4.59 8.24 17.42
CA VAL A 68 -5.30 7.66 16.27
C VAL A 68 -4.68 8.02 14.92
N VAL A 69 -4.05 9.20 14.78
CA VAL A 69 -3.52 9.68 13.50
C VAL A 69 -2.46 8.75 12.89
N PRO A 70 -1.49 8.19 13.64
CA PRO A 70 -0.54 7.20 13.10
C PRO A 70 -1.22 5.97 12.50
N GLY A 71 -2.26 5.44 13.15
CA GLY A 71 -3.07 4.33 12.63
C GLY A 71 -3.75 4.69 11.31
N ILE A 72 -4.28 5.91 11.21
CA ILE A 72 -4.96 6.40 10.00
C ILE A 72 -3.99 6.65 8.84
N ILE A 73 -2.77 7.10 9.14
CA ILE A 73 -1.71 7.24 8.13
C ILE A 73 -1.44 5.89 7.45
N LEU A 74 -1.31 4.81 8.22
CA LEU A 74 -1.12 3.46 7.68
C LEU A 74 -2.37 2.91 7.01
N LEU A 75 -3.55 3.25 7.52
CA LEU A 75 -4.81 2.90 6.88
C LEU A 75 -4.90 3.52 5.47
N CYS A 76 -4.54 4.80 5.32
CA CYS A 76 -4.47 5.49 4.04
C CYS A 76 -3.52 4.79 3.06
N ALA A 77 -2.31 4.48 3.50
CA ALA A 77 -1.34 3.73 2.71
C ALA A 77 -1.88 2.35 2.25
N GLY A 78 -2.62 1.65 3.11
CA GLY A 78 -3.26 0.38 2.78
C GLY A 78 -4.36 0.51 1.72
N PHE A 79 -5.28 1.47 1.90
CA PHE A 79 -6.39 1.71 0.96
C PHE A 79 -5.88 2.11 -0.43
N GLY A 80 -4.90 3.02 -0.51
CA GLY A 80 -4.36 3.40 -1.81
C GLY A 80 -3.61 2.25 -2.48
N ALA A 81 -2.89 1.39 -1.73
CA ALA A 81 -2.24 0.20 -2.27
C ALA A 81 -3.22 -0.88 -2.76
N ALA A 82 -4.42 -0.99 -2.18
CA ALA A 82 -5.42 -1.98 -2.59
C ALA A 82 -5.89 -1.84 -4.05
N THR A 83 -5.91 -0.61 -4.56
CA THR A 83 -6.27 -0.35 -5.97
C THR A 83 -5.26 -0.96 -6.96
N THR A 84 -4.04 -1.31 -6.51
CA THR A 84 -3.09 -2.06 -7.34
C THR A 84 -3.62 -3.45 -7.68
N ALA A 85 -4.40 -4.10 -6.81
CA ALA A 85 -4.99 -5.41 -7.11
C ALA A 85 -5.94 -5.33 -8.31
N THR A 86 -6.77 -4.28 -8.38
CA THR A 86 -7.75 -4.11 -9.47
C THR A 86 -7.06 -3.72 -10.78
N TYR A 87 -6.04 -2.85 -10.74
CA TYR A 87 -5.25 -2.52 -11.93
C TYR A 87 -4.51 -3.74 -12.49
N VAL A 88 -3.85 -4.52 -11.63
CA VAL A 88 -3.15 -5.74 -12.07
C VAL A 88 -4.15 -6.74 -12.63
N ALA A 89 -5.28 -6.98 -11.96
CA ALA A 89 -6.31 -7.90 -12.46
C ALA A 89 -6.88 -7.45 -13.82
N ARG A 90 -7.07 -6.15 -14.03
CA ARG A 90 -7.53 -5.58 -15.31
C ARG A 90 -6.52 -5.75 -16.43
N ASP A 91 -5.24 -5.58 -16.13
CA ASP A 91 -4.16 -5.86 -17.09
C ASP A 91 -4.11 -7.34 -17.44
N MET A 92 -4.31 -8.23 -16.46
CA MET A 92 -4.34 -9.68 -16.71
C MET A 92 -5.58 -10.10 -17.52
N SER A 93 -6.74 -9.48 -17.33
CA SER A 93 -7.97 -9.82 -18.06
C SER A 93 -8.03 -9.25 -19.48
N SER A 94 -7.32 -8.15 -19.74
CA SER A 94 -7.30 -7.49 -21.07
C SER A 94 -6.35 -8.14 -22.09
N GLY A 95 -5.75 -9.30 -21.78
CA GLY A 95 -4.87 -10.03 -22.71
C GLY A 95 -3.50 -9.37 -22.92
N ILE A 96 -3.15 -8.39 -22.07
CA ILE A 96 -1.85 -7.69 -22.13
C ILE A 96 -0.67 -8.68 -21.97
N ILE A 97 -0.87 -9.82 -21.28
CA ILE A 97 0.13 -10.89 -21.15
C ILE A 97 0.58 -11.43 -22.52
N ASP A 98 -0.34 -11.64 -23.46
CA ASP A 98 0.01 -12.14 -24.80
C ASP A 98 0.77 -11.11 -25.62
N ARG A 99 0.52 -9.81 -25.39
CA ARG A 99 1.35 -8.73 -25.94
C ARG A 99 2.73 -8.67 -25.29
N PHE A 100 2.84 -8.87 -23.98
CA PHE A 100 4.12 -8.90 -23.27
C PHE A 100 4.98 -10.09 -23.69
N ARG A 101 4.39 -11.24 -24.02
CA ARG A 101 5.09 -12.40 -24.60
C ARG A 101 5.84 -12.07 -25.90
N THR A 102 5.37 -11.09 -26.67
CA THR A 102 6.01 -10.66 -27.93
C THR A 102 7.05 -9.55 -27.76
N MET A 103 7.16 -8.96 -26.56
CA MET A 103 8.15 -7.92 -26.24
C MET A 103 9.28 -8.49 -25.38
N PRO A 104 10.53 -7.99 -25.52
CA PRO A 104 11.67 -8.42 -24.71
C PRO A 104 11.62 -7.78 -23.31
N LEU A 105 10.47 -7.87 -22.64
CA LEU A 105 10.28 -7.38 -21.27
C LEU A 105 10.43 -8.57 -20.32
N ARG A 106 11.30 -8.44 -19.31
CA ARG A 106 11.34 -9.41 -18.22
C ARG A 106 9.98 -9.37 -17.52
N SER A 107 9.42 -10.53 -17.21
CA SER A 107 8.14 -10.69 -16.52
C SER A 107 8.06 -9.96 -15.16
N GLY A 108 9.21 -9.60 -14.57
CA GLY A 108 9.29 -8.72 -13.40
C GLY A 108 8.93 -7.25 -13.65
N ALA A 109 9.13 -6.72 -14.87
CA ALA A 109 8.97 -5.30 -15.21
C ALA A 109 7.54 -4.76 -15.05
N VAL A 110 6.54 -5.62 -15.29
CA VAL A 110 5.11 -5.26 -15.15
C VAL A 110 4.75 -5.03 -13.68
N LEU A 111 5.26 -5.91 -12.81
CA LEU A 111 5.09 -5.79 -11.36
C LEU A 111 5.81 -4.55 -10.83
N THR A 112 7.03 -4.27 -11.33
CA THR A 112 7.80 -3.10 -10.91
C THR A 112 7.10 -1.79 -11.28
N GLY A 113 6.48 -1.71 -12.47
CA GLY A 113 5.76 -0.51 -12.92
C GLY A 113 4.55 -0.16 -12.04
N HIS A 114 3.72 -1.15 -11.72
CA HIS A 114 2.58 -0.98 -10.81
C HIS A 114 3.02 -0.67 -9.38
N VAL A 115 4.09 -1.31 -8.92
CA VAL A 115 4.63 -1.10 -7.57
C VAL A 115 5.14 0.34 -7.41
N VAL A 116 5.95 0.83 -8.35
CA VAL A 116 6.51 2.19 -8.29
C VAL A 116 5.39 3.24 -8.40
N ALA A 117 4.43 3.04 -9.29
CA ALA A 117 3.29 3.95 -9.43
C ALA A 117 2.45 4.01 -8.15
N SER A 118 2.16 2.84 -7.56
CA SER A 118 1.42 2.75 -6.30
C SER A 118 2.18 3.39 -5.14
N LEU A 119 3.50 3.15 -5.05
CA LEU A 119 4.34 3.74 -4.02
C LEU A 119 4.32 5.26 -4.08
N ALA A 120 4.56 5.85 -5.25
CA ALA A 120 4.56 7.30 -5.43
C ALA A 120 3.20 7.91 -5.09
N ARG A 121 2.10 7.32 -5.60
CA ARG A 121 0.75 7.80 -5.34
C ARG A 121 0.39 7.71 -3.85
N ASN A 122 0.70 6.59 -3.20
CA ASN A 122 0.42 6.41 -1.78
C ASN A 122 1.25 7.37 -0.91
N LEU A 123 2.51 7.62 -1.24
CA LEU A 123 3.31 8.61 -0.51
C LEU A 123 2.71 10.01 -0.60
N VAL A 124 2.20 10.41 -1.77
CA VAL A 124 1.48 11.68 -1.94
C VAL A 124 0.20 11.69 -1.11
N ALA A 125 -0.62 10.65 -1.18
CA ALA A 125 -1.86 10.54 -0.40
C ALA A 125 -1.59 10.61 1.10
N THR A 126 -0.62 9.84 1.59
CA THR A 126 -0.19 9.83 2.98
C THR A 126 0.35 11.19 3.42
N ALA A 127 1.12 11.89 2.58
CA ALA A 127 1.58 13.25 2.90
C ALA A 127 0.42 14.23 3.08
N VAL A 128 -0.63 14.12 2.25
CA VAL A 128 -1.86 14.91 2.42
C VAL A 128 -2.56 14.56 3.72
N VAL A 129 -2.70 13.28 4.06
CA VAL A 129 -3.32 12.82 5.31
C VAL A 129 -2.55 13.30 6.54
N ILE A 130 -1.21 13.27 6.51
CA ILE A 130 -0.35 13.84 7.57
C ILE A 130 -0.64 15.34 7.71
N GLY A 131 -0.69 16.08 6.60
CA GLY A 131 -1.02 17.50 6.60
C GLY A 131 -2.39 17.78 7.23
N VAL A 132 -3.40 16.99 6.90
CA VAL A 132 -4.73 17.09 7.52
C VAL A 132 -4.67 16.77 9.02
N GLY A 133 -3.93 15.74 9.43
CA GLY A 133 -3.73 15.41 10.84
C GLY A 133 -3.17 16.60 11.62
N LEU A 134 -2.13 17.25 11.09
CA LEU A 134 -1.53 18.45 11.70
C LEU A 134 -2.55 19.61 11.85
N LEU A 135 -3.42 19.80 10.86
CA LEU A 135 -4.50 20.80 10.90
C LEU A 135 -5.57 20.47 11.93
N VAL A 136 -5.91 19.19 12.09
CA VAL A 136 -6.97 18.69 12.98
C VAL A 136 -6.55 18.68 14.44
N GLY A 137 -5.25 18.74 14.72
CA GLY A 137 -4.73 18.86 16.09
C GLY A 137 -3.61 17.89 16.43
N PHE A 138 -3.15 17.06 15.49
CA PHE A 138 -2.00 16.18 15.69
C PHE A 138 -0.75 17.01 16.05
N ARG A 139 -0.08 16.66 17.14
CA ARG A 139 1.14 17.32 17.62
C ARG A 139 2.26 16.29 17.78
N PRO A 140 2.94 15.92 16.68
CA PRO A 140 4.07 15.01 16.75
C PRO A 140 5.24 15.65 17.50
N HIS A 141 5.90 14.85 18.34
CA HIS A 141 7.12 15.20 19.09
C HIS A 141 8.40 14.73 18.39
N ALA A 142 8.26 14.13 17.21
CA ALA A 142 9.36 13.61 16.40
C ALA A 142 10.43 14.65 16.01
N ASP A 143 11.69 14.28 16.20
CA ASP A 143 12.83 14.97 15.62
C ASP A 143 13.01 14.61 14.13
N LEU A 144 14.02 15.21 13.48
CA LEU A 144 14.26 14.98 12.05
C LEU A 144 14.59 13.50 11.74
N VAL A 145 15.28 12.81 12.65
CA VAL A 145 15.66 11.40 12.46
C VAL A 145 14.43 10.51 12.55
N ALA A 146 13.55 10.76 13.52
CA ALA A 146 12.30 10.05 13.71
C ALA A 146 11.35 10.26 12.52
N TRP A 147 11.28 11.47 11.95
CA TRP A 147 10.53 11.73 10.71
C TRP A 147 11.08 10.95 9.50
N ILE A 148 12.41 10.85 9.36
CA ILE A 148 13.04 10.03 8.32
C ILE A 148 12.71 8.55 8.53
N GLY A 149 12.77 8.08 9.78
CA GLY A 149 12.38 6.72 10.17
C GLY A 149 10.91 6.43 9.83
N ALA A 150 10.01 7.35 10.17
CA ALA A 150 8.58 7.24 9.89
C ALA A 150 8.31 7.19 8.38
N ALA A 151 8.95 8.07 7.59
CA ALA A 151 8.85 8.06 6.14
C ALA A 151 9.37 6.75 5.52
N GLY A 152 10.49 6.24 6.04
CA GLY A 152 11.07 4.95 5.63
C GLY A 152 10.14 3.77 5.94
N LEU A 153 9.56 3.74 7.14
CA LEU A 153 8.61 2.71 7.56
C LEU A 153 7.33 2.75 6.73
N ILE A 154 6.77 3.95 6.49
CA ILE A 154 5.58 4.13 5.63
C ILE A 154 5.89 3.63 4.22
N ALA A 155 7.03 3.99 3.64
CA ALA A 155 7.42 3.54 2.31
C ALA A 155 7.58 2.00 2.25
N LEU A 156 8.18 1.40 3.28
CA LEU A 156 8.34 -0.05 3.41
C LEU A 156 6.98 -0.76 3.54
N TYR A 157 6.07 -0.21 4.34
CA TYR A 157 4.72 -0.73 4.49
C TYR A 157 3.92 -0.65 3.19
N ILE A 158 3.95 0.51 2.52
CA ILE A 158 3.32 0.68 1.20
C ILE A 158 3.87 -0.38 0.24
N LEU A 159 5.19 -0.54 0.18
CA LEU A 159 5.83 -1.54 -0.68
C LEU A 159 5.30 -2.95 -0.38
N ALA A 160 5.28 -3.35 0.90
CA ALA A 160 4.79 -4.66 1.33
C ALA A 160 3.34 -4.92 0.90
N ILE A 161 2.45 -3.98 1.22
CA ILE A 161 1.03 -4.13 0.92
C ILE A 161 0.76 -4.04 -0.59
N THR A 162 1.48 -3.20 -1.32
CA THR A 162 1.40 -3.15 -2.79
C THR A 162 1.81 -4.48 -3.42
N TYR A 163 2.89 -5.12 -2.96
CA TYR A 163 3.29 -6.45 -3.45
C TYR A 163 2.22 -7.51 -3.16
N LEU A 164 1.62 -7.47 -1.96
CA LEU A 164 0.53 -8.35 -1.58
C LEU A 164 -0.67 -8.17 -2.51
N PHE A 165 -1.15 -6.94 -2.70
CA PHE A 165 -2.29 -6.64 -3.56
C PHE A 165 -2.02 -6.91 -5.04
N ALA A 166 -0.81 -6.65 -5.52
CA ALA A 166 -0.43 -7.02 -6.87
C ALA A 166 -0.49 -8.54 -7.07
N SER A 167 -0.04 -9.33 -6.09
CA SER A 167 -0.11 -10.80 -6.14
C SER A 167 -1.55 -11.31 -6.09
N ILE A 168 -2.42 -10.67 -5.31
CA ILE A 168 -3.86 -10.94 -5.30
C ILE A 168 -4.47 -10.61 -6.66
N GLY A 169 -4.12 -9.49 -7.28
CA GLY A 169 -4.55 -9.12 -8.62
C GLY A 169 -4.12 -10.15 -9.68
N LEU A 170 -2.91 -10.72 -9.54
CA LEU A 170 -2.44 -11.81 -10.39
C LEU A 170 -3.22 -13.12 -10.16
N ALA A 171 -3.63 -13.40 -8.93
CA ALA A 171 -4.38 -14.60 -8.57
C ALA A 171 -5.87 -14.49 -8.96
N ALA A 172 -6.43 -13.28 -8.95
CA ALA A 172 -7.83 -13.01 -9.20
C ALA A 172 -8.25 -13.38 -10.63
N GLY A 173 -9.50 -13.84 -10.76
CA GLY A 173 -10.13 -14.14 -12.03
C GLY A 173 -10.69 -12.91 -12.76
N SER A 174 -11.00 -11.84 -12.03
CA SER A 174 -11.51 -10.57 -12.57
C SER A 174 -11.16 -9.39 -11.66
N PRO A 175 -11.24 -8.14 -12.16
CA PRO A 175 -11.07 -6.94 -11.33
C PRO A 175 -12.06 -6.85 -10.16
N GLU A 176 -13.29 -7.31 -10.35
CA GLU A 176 -14.34 -7.32 -9.31
C GLU A 176 -13.96 -8.29 -8.17
N ALA A 177 -13.47 -9.49 -8.52
CA ALA A 177 -12.96 -10.45 -7.53
C ALA A 177 -11.74 -9.89 -6.77
N ALA A 178 -10.81 -9.24 -7.49
CA ALA A 178 -9.65 -8.61 -6.87
C ALA A 178 -10.06 -7.51 -5.88
N SER A 179 -11.06 -6.71 -6.22
CA SER A 179 -11.64 -5.69 -5.33
C SER A 179 -12.25 -6.31 -4.06
N GLY A 180 -13.01 -7.39 -4.22
CA GLY A 180 -13.63 -8.11 -3.09
C GLY A 180 -12.61 -8.70 -2.11
N TYR A 181 -11.54 -9.33 -2.62
CA TYR A 181 -10.42 -9.78 -1.77
C TYR A 181 -9.70 -8.60 -1.11
N GLY A 182 -9.54 -7.51 -1.87
CA GLY A 182 -9.02 -6.23 -1.40
C GLY A 182 -9.74 -5.74 -0.16
N PHE A 183 -11.06 -5.68 -0.25
CA PHE A 183 -11.94 -5.20 0.81
C PHE A 183 -11.77 -6.01 2.12
N ILE A 184 -11.75 -7.34 2.05
CA ILE A 184 -11.60 -8.20 3.24
C ILE A 184 -10.27 -7.92 3.96
N ILE A 185 -9.18 -7.79 3.22
CA ILE A 185 -7.85 -7.53 3.80
C ILE A 185 -7.77 -6.15 4.43
N LEU A 186 -8.46 -5.16 3.86
CA LEU A 186 -8.50 -3.80 4.41
C LEU A 186 -9.24 -3.69 5.75
N PHE A 187 -9.98 -4.73 6.19
CA PHE A 187 -10.55 -4.78 7.53
C PHE A 187 -9.54 -5.21 8.60
N VAL A 188 -8.46 -5.91 8.23
CA VAL A 188 -7.46 -6.42 9.19
C VAL A 188 -6.86 -5.30 10.07
N PRO A 189 -6.46 -4.14 9.53
CA PRO A 189 -5.99 -3.01 10.33
C PRO A 189 -6.98 -2.53 11.41
N TYR A 190 -8.28 -2.73 11.26
CA TYR A 190 -9.25 -2.30 12.28
C TYR A 190 -9.23 -3.19 13.53
N LEU A 191 -8.69 -4.40 13.43
CA LEU A 191 -8.50 -5.31 14.56
C LEU A 191 -7.14 -5.11 15.25
N SER A 192 -6.40 -4.08 14.85
CA SER A 192 -5.08 -3.74 15.42
C SER A 192 -5.21 -2.61 16.44
N SER A 193 -4.08 -2.18 17.00
CA SER A 193 -4.00 -1.02 17.90
C SER A 193 -4.31 0.33 17.25
N ALA A 194 -4.68 0.38 15.96
CA ALA A 194 -4.91 1.61 15.20
C ALA A 194 -5.84 2.63 15.88
N PHE A 195 -6.94 2.14 16.48
CA PHE A 195 -8.01 2.98 16.99
C PHE A 195 -8.15 2.93 18.51
N VAL A 196 -7.84 1.80 19.14
CA VAL A 196 -7.91 1.64 20.59
C VAL A 196 -6.71 0.82 21.08
N PRO A 197 -6.26 1.03 22.33
CA PRO A 197 -5.19 0.24 22.91
C PRO A 197 -5.57 -1.25 22.99
N VAL A 198 -4.63 -2.15 22.71
CA VAL A 198 -4.92 -3.59 22.55
C VAL A 198 -5.46 -4.19 23.84
N GLU A 199 -4.96 -3.72 24.97
CA GLU A 199 -5.24 -4.17 26.34
C GLU A 199 -6.70 -3.90 26.73
N THR A 200 -7.38 -2.98 26.02
CA THR A 200 -8.80 -2.67 26.23
C THR A 200 -9.74 -3.64 25.49
N MET A 201 -9.21 -4.46 24.59
CA MET A 201 -9.98 -5.43 23.80
C MET A 201 -10.28 -6.71 24.60
N PRO A 202 -11.30 -7.51 24.24
CA PRO A 202 -11.49 -8.85 24.81
C PRO A 202 -10.28 -9.76 24.55
N GLU A 203 -9.94 -10.67 25.48
CA GLU A 203 -8.72 -11.53 25.41
C GLU A 203 -8.52 -12.23 24.06
N TRP A 204 -9.58 -12.77 23.46
CA TRP A 204 -9.49 -13.44 22.16
C TRP A 204 -9.07 -12.49 21.03
N LEU A 205 -9.45 -11.22 21.12
CA LEU A 205 -9.14 -10.19 20.13
C LEU A 205 -7.75 -9.60 20.39
N GLN A 206 -7.32 -9.50 21.66
CA GLN A 206 -5.94 -9.14 22.01
C GLN A 206 -4.94 -10.07 21.33
N TRP A 207 -5.19 -11.38 21.42
CA TRP A 207 -4.32 -12.37 20.76
C TRP A 207 -4.23 -12.15 19.23
N VAL A 208 -5.34 -11.80 18.58
CA VAL A 208 -5.35 -11.49 17.14
C VAL A 208 -4.59 -10.19 16.84
N ALA A 209 -4.79 -9.15 17.66
CA ALA A 209 -4.11 -7.87 17.53
C ALA A 209 -2.59 -8.01 17.72
N ASP A 210 -2.13 -8.78 18.69
CA ASP A 210 -0.70 -8.96 18.98
C ASP A 210 0.04 -9.77 17.92
N ASN A 211 -0.65 -10.68 17.21
CA ASN A 211 -0.03 -11.59 16.26
C ASN A 211 -0.20 -11.17 14.79
N GLN A 212 -0.84 -10.04 14.51
CA GLN A 212 -1.00 -9.53 13.14
C GLN A 212 0.11 -8.54 12.74
N PRO A 213 0.46 -8.43 11.45
CA PRO A 213 1.55 -7.57 11.00
C PRO A 213 1.32 -6.08 11.21
N ILE A 214 0.07 -5.63 11.34
CA ILE A 214 -0.28 -4.21 11.29
C ILE A 214 0.00 -3.50 12.62
N THR A 215 -0.25 -4.18 13.74
CA THR A 215 -0.03 -3.65 15.10
C THR A 215 1.41 -3.15 15.32
N PRO A 216 2.47 -3.96 15.09
CA PRO A 216 3.83 -3.48 15.33
C PRO A 216 4.25 -2.33 14.41
N ILE A 217 3.68 -2.25 13.20
CA ILE A 217 3.93 -1.15 12.26
C ILE A 217 3.28 0.14 12.77
N ILE A 218 2.06 0.05 13.32
CA ILE A 218 1.37 1.18 13.95
C ILE A 218 2.11 1.64 15.20
N GLU A 219 2.48 0.73 16.10
CA GLU A 219 3.20 1.10 17.32
C GLU A 219 4.55 1.72 17.01
N THR A 220 5.29 1.18 16.04
CA THR A 220 6.55 1.78 15.60
C THR A 220 6.33 3.19 15.02
N LEU A 221 5.33 3.37 14.15
CA LEU A 221 5.04 4.68 13.58
C LEU A 221 4.59 5.67 14.64
N ARG A 222 3.72 5.25 15.57
CA ARG A 222 3.25 6.06 16.68
C ARG A 222 4.41 6.49 17.56
N GLY A 223 5.26 5.55 17.98
CA GLY A 223 6.39 5.87 18.84
C GLY A 223 7.45 6.74 18.18
N LEU A 224 7.69 6.58 16.88
CA LEU A 224 8.52 7.51 16.11
C LEU A 224 7.92 8.92 16.10
N LEU A 225 6.60 9.04 15.89
CA LEU A 225 5.93 10.34 15.80
C LEU A 225 5.71 11.02 17.15
N MET A 226 5.60 10.24 18.24
CA MET A 226 5.28 10.71 19.58
C MET A 226 6.46 10.69 20.56
N ASP A 227 7.65 10.32 20.10
CA ASP A 227 8.87 10.21 20.92
C ASP A 227 8.67 9.29 22.14
N THR A 228 8.05 8.13 21.90
CA THR A 228 7.86 7.09 22.94
C THR A 228 8.84 5.95 22.75
N ASP A 229 9.06 5.17 23.82
CA ASP A 229 9.88 3.96 23.73
C ASP A 229 9.31 3.00 22.68
N LEU A 230 10.19 2.58 21.77
CA LEU A 230 9.85 1.71 20.65
C LEU A 230 9.97 0.22 21.02
N GLY A 231 10.71 -0.11 22.08
CA GLY A 231 10.94 -1.51 22.48
C GLY A 231 11.40 -2.40 21.32
N THR A 232 10.67 -3.49 21.09
CA THR A 232 10.95 -4.44 19.99
C THR A 232 10.09 -4.22 18.73
N GLU A 233 9.14 -3.28 18.77
CA GLU A 233 8.18 -3.05 17.70
C GLU A 233 8.82 -2.79 16.33
N PRO A 234 9.91 -1.98 16.21
CA PRO A 234 10.55 -1.72 14.92
C PRO A 234 11.06 -3.00 14.24
N TRP A 235 11.56 -3.95 15.02
CA TRP A 235 12.09 -5.21 14.49
C TRP A 235 10.97 -6.09 13.95
N TRP A 236 9.84 -6.17 14.67
CA TRP A 236 8.65 -6.88 14.21
C TRP A 236 8.03 -6.20 12.99
N ALA A 237 7.94 -4.87 12.99
CA ALA A 237 7.42 -4.09 11.86
C ALA A 237 8.22 -4.35 10.58
N ILE A 238 9.56 -4.24 10.66
CA ILE A 238 10.45 -4.52 9.53
C ILE A 238 10.35 -5.99 9.13
N GLY A 239 10.38 -6.91 10.09
CA GLY A 239 10.29 -8.35 9.86
C GLY A 239 9.01 -8.75 9.11
N TRP A 240 7.87 -8.20 9.52
CA TRP A 240 6.58 -8.41 8.86
C TRP A 240 6.56 -7.80 7.46
N CYS A 241 6.99 -6.56 7.28
CA CYS A 241 7.03 -5.94 5.96
C CYS A 241 7.93 -6.74 4.98
N VAL A 242 9.14 -7.11 5.40
CA VAL A 242 10.06 -7.90 4.59
C VAL A 242 9.49 -9.29 4.29
N GLY A 243 8.87 -9.94 5.29
CA GLY A 243 8.21 -11.22 5.13
C GLY A 243 7.07 -11.15 4.10
N ILE A 244 6.20 -10.14 4.19
CA ILE A 244 5.11 -9.91 3.24
C ILE A 244 5.65 -9.68 1.84
N VAL A 245 6.68 -8.83 1.67
CA VAL A 245 7.31 -8.59 0.36
C VAL A 245 7.86 -9.89 -0.20
N ALA A 246 8.64 -10.65 0.58
CA ALA A 246 9.27 -11.89 0.15
C ALA A 246 8.22 -12.94 -0.27
N ILE A 247 7.23 -13.19 0.57
CA ILE A 247 6.15 -14.16 0.30
C ILE A 247 5.36 -13.74 -0.94
N SER A 248 4.96 -12.46 -1.02
CA SER A 248 4.18 -11.94 -2.15
C SER A 248 4.98 -11.96 -3.45
N ALA A 249 6.26 -11.60 -3.43
CA ALA A 249 7.12 -11.65 -4.60
C ALA A 249 7.30 -13.08 -5.13
N VAL A 250 7.54 -14.05 -4.24
CA VAL A 250 7.65 -15.47 -4.61
C VAL A 250 6.32 -15.99 -5.14
N TRP A 251 5.21 -15.67 -4.47
CA TRP A 251 3.88 -16.10 -4.89
C TRP A 251 3.47 -15.50 -6.25
N GLY A 252 3.69 -14.21 -6.45
CA GLY A 252 3.45 -13.51 -7.71
C GLY A 252 4.30 -14.07 -8.86
N ALA A 253 5.58 -14.34 -8.62
CA ALA A 253 6.46 -14.97 -9.60
C ALA A 253 5.98 -16.38 -9.99
N TRP A 254 5.55 -17.18 -9.01
CA TRP A 254 5.01 -18.51 -9.23
C TRP A 254 3.68 -18.48 -10.03
N LEU A 255 2.76 -17.56 -9.68
CA LEU A 255 1.49 -17.37 -10.41
C LEU A 255 1.73 -16.99 -11.87
N PHE A 256 2.67 -16.07 -12.10
CA PHE A 256 3.04 -15.63 -13.45
C PHE A 256 3.61 -16.79 -14.29
N GLY A 257 4.53 -17.57 -13.70
CA GLY A 257 5.12 -18.74 -14.34
C GLY A 257 4.10 -19.83 -14.68
N ARG A 258 3.10 -20.05 -13.80
CA ARG A 258 2.05 -21.04 -14.03
C ARG A 258 1.09 -20.62 -15.15
N LYS A 259 0.69 -19.34 -15.21
CA LYS A 259 -0.14 -18.81 -16.31
C LYS A 259 0.60 -18.84 -17.64
N SER A 260 1.92 -18.62 -17.64
CA SER A 260 2.75 -18.70 -18.85
C SER A 260 2.92 -20.13 -19.42
N ARG A 261 2.62 -21.18 -18.66
CA ARG A 261 2.76 -22.60 -19.07
C ARG A 261 1.47 -23.25 -19.57
N ARG A 262 0.31 -22.62 -19.36
CA ARG A 262 -1.01 -23.21 -19.65
C ARG A 262 -1.55 -22.95 -21.07
N HIS A 263 -0.81 -22.22 -21.90
CA HIS A 263 -1.12 -21.91 -23.30
C HIS A 263 0.18 -21.77 -24.07
#